data_AF-A0A358NCM6-F1
#
_entry.id   AF-A0A358NCM6-F1
#
_cell.length_a   1.000
_cell.length_b   1.000
_cell.length_c   1.000
_cell.angle_alpha   90.00
_cell.angle_beta   90.00
_cell.angle_gamma   90.00
#
_symmetry.space_group_name_H-M   'P 1'
#
loop_
_entity.id
_entity.type
_entity.pdbx_description
1 polymer ?
#
loop_
_entity_poly.entity_id
_entity_poly.type
_entity_poly.pdbx_seq_one_letter_code
_entity_poly.pdbx_strand_id
1 'polypeptide(L)'
;MSNAWGRNVLVLTFTAICVIAMAQEKTQERPLGGKGNSEGKVTSDSRETVKGRLPRYFASLVNSEQRIEIYLIQAKFRDQISELKQQLEELESKQMRNIEAVLTPAQREKLFDFRNSSRKKQSREANAGERRNPTEASHDSPNQTSSISNK
;
A
#
# COMPACT_ATOMS: atom_id res chain seq x y z
N MET A 1 -13.41 22.94 -43.79
CA MET A 1 -12.26 23.55 -44.49
C MET A 1 -12.33 25.04 -44.19
N SER A 2 -11.46 25.75 -43.50
CA SER A 2 -10.11 25.55 -42.93
C SER A 2 -9.89 26.79 -42.01
N ASN A 3 -9.52 26.67 -40.73
CA ASN A 3 -8.17 26.65 -40.13
C ASN A 3 -7.61 28.03 -39.68
N ALA A 4 -6.83 27.96 -38.57
CA ALA A 4 -5.81 28.89 -38.05
C ALA A 4 -6.32 30.11 -37.23
N TRP A 5 -6.14 30.23 -35.91
CA TRP A 5 -4.97 30.09 -35.02
C TRP A 5 -3.78 30.96 -35.43
N GLY A 6 -3.90 32.26 -35.16
CA GLY A 6 -2.84 33.26 -35.27
C GLY A 6 -1.86 33.18 -34.10
N ARG A 7 -0.60 32.89 -34.43
CA ARG A 7 0.57 32.93 -33.55
C ARG A 7 1.06 34.38 -33.46
N ASN A 8 1.18 34.93 -32.26
CA ASN A 8 2.01 36.11 -32.01
C ASN A 8 3.17 35.72 -31.09
N VAL A 9 4.34 35.54 -31.70
CA VAL A 9 5.65 35.48 -31.04
C VAL A 9 6.14 36.93 -30.93
N LEU A 10 6.36 37.43 -29.72
CA LEU A 10 7.22 38.58 -29.49
C LEU A 10 8.08 38.30 -28.24
N VAL A 11 9.35 38.01 -28.51
CA VAL A 11 10.43 37.86 -27.55
C VAL A 11 10.82 39.25 -27.05
N LEU A 12 10.78 39.48 -25.73
CA LEU A 12 11.46 40.60 -25.08
C LEU A 12 12.12 40.11 -23.78
N THR A 13 13.37 39.66 -23.93
CA THR A 13 14.33 39.45 -22.85
C THR A 13 14.87 40.81 -22.38
N PHE A 14 14.69 41.15 -21.11
CA PHE A 14 15.45 42.21 -20.45
C PHE A 14 16.15 41.64 -19.22
N THR A 15 17.32 41.07 -19.45
CA THR A 15 18.37 40.92 -18.43
C THR A 15 19.16 42.22 -18.36
N ALA A 16 19.14 42.88 -17.21
CA ALA A 16 20.10 43.92 -16.88
C ALA A 16 20.61 43.68 -15.45
N ILE A 17 21.79 43.09 -15.40
CA ILE A 17 22.67 42.96 -14.24
C ILE A 17 23.42 44.29 -14.10
N CYS A 18 23.42 44.89 -12.90
CA CYS A 18 24.47 45.80 -12.45
C CYS A 18 24.78 45.53 -10.97
N VAL A 19 25.99 45.02 -10.76
CA VAL A 19 26.68 44.71 -9.50
C VAL A 19 27.47 45.95 -9.04
N ILE A 20 27.62 46.15 -7.71
CA ILE A 20 28.80 46.69 -6.96
C ILE A 20 28.49 46.39 -5.46
N ALA A 21 29.05 45.33 -4.82
CA ALA A 21 30.37 45.20 -4.16
C ALA A 21 30.42 45.88 -2.76
N MET A 22 30.79 45.26 -1.62
CA MET A 22 32.00 44.46 -1.31
C MET A 22 31.88 43.59 -0.03
N ALA A 23 32.67 42.50 -0.02
CA ALA A 23 33.36 41.87 1.12
C ALA A 23 32.59 41.00 2.14
N GLN A 24 32.56 39.67 1.92
CA GLN A 24 33.59 38.79 2.49
C GLN A 24 33.63 37.43 1.78
N GLU A 25 34.85 37.03 1.51
CA GLU A 25 35.33 35.92 0.73
C GLU A 25 35.31 34.61 1.54
N LYS A 26 34.61 33.58 1.03
CA LYS A 26 35.06 32.18 1.17
C LYS A 26 34.33 31.27 0.19
N THR A 27 35.07 30.90 -0.85
CA THR A 27 34.87 29.76 -1.73
C THR A 27 34.43 28.52 -0.97
N GLN A 28 33.31 27.91 -1.35
CA GLN A 28 33.11 26.47 -1.14
C GLN A 28 32.32 25.88 -2.30
N GLU A 29 33.10 25.28 -3.21
CA GLU A 29 32.70 24.28 -4.19
C GLU A 29 31.65 23.32 -3.61
N ARG A 30 30.58 23.07 -4.38
CA ARG A 30 29.62 22.00 -4.08
C ARG A 30 30.28 20.66 -4.37
N PRO A 31 30.37 19.71 -3.41
CA PRO A 31 30.38 18.31 -3.76
C PRO A 31 28.93 17.79 -3.75
N LEU A 32 28.53 17.22 -4.88
CA LEU A 32 27.45 16.24 -4.95
C LEU A 32 27.80 15.08 -4.02
N GLY A 33 27.18 15.05 -2.85
CA GLY A 33 27.39 14.00 -1.85
C GLY A 33 26.11 13.85 -1.02
N GLY A 34 25.30 12.86 -1.38
CA GLY A 34 24.14 12.47 -0.60
C GLY A 34 24.55 12.09 0.82
N LYS A 35 23.97 12.78 1.80
CA LYS A 35 24.12 12.45 3.22
C LYS A 35 22.78 12.58 3.91
N GLY A 36 21.95 11.54 3.72
CA GLY A 36 20.80 11.28 4.56
C GLY A 36 21.27 10.79 5.92
N ASN A 37 21.77 11.71 6.75
CA ASN A 37 22.02 11.43 8.17
C ASN A 37 20.68 11.39 8.90
N SER A 38 20.11 10.20 9.02
CA SER A 38 19.23 9.85 10.14
C SER A 38 19.84 8.65 10.85
N GLU A 39 21.02 8.87 11.42
CA GLU A 39 21.51 8.07 12.54
C GLU A 39 20.82 8.59 13.79
N GLY A 40 19.52 8.27 13.93
CA GLY A 40 18.91 8.20 15.23
C GLY A 40 19.62 7.08 15.98
N LYS A 41 20.52 7.43 16.88
CA LYS A 41 21.18 6.50 17.81
C LYS A 41 20.07 5.76 18.56
N VAL A 42 19.71 4.57 18.08
CA VAL A 42 18.75 3.67 18.74
C VAL A 42 19.36 3.34 20.10
N THR A 43 18.85 3.98 21.15
CA THR A 43 19.27 3.72 22.52
C THR A 43 18.86 2.29 22.89
N SER A 44 19.63 1.61 23.72
CA SER A 44 19.41 0.21 24.10
C SER A 44 17.98 -0.07 24.57
N ASP A 45 17.34 0.92 25.20
CA ASP A 45 15.95 0.86 25.67
C ASP A 45 14.94 0.70 24.51
N SER A 46 15.18 1.36 23.37
CA SER A 46 14.33 1.26 22.19
C SER A 46 14.50 -0.06 21.40
N ARG A 47 15.56 -0.83 21.65
CA ARG A 47 15.73 -2.17 21.06
C ARG A 47 14.91 -3.24 21.78
N GLU A 48 14.60 -3.01 23.05
CA GLU A 48 14.00 -4.03 23.92
C GLU A 48 12.48 -4.17 23.70
N THR A 49 11.84 -3.17 23.10
CA THR A 49 10.37 -3.11 22.97
C THR A 49 9.82 -3.21 21.55
N VAL A 50 10.66 -3.24 20.51
CA VAL A 50 10.18 -3.28 19.13
C VAL A 50 9.72 -4.70 18.80
N LYS A 51 8.39 -4.87 18.65
CA LYS A 51 7.73 -6.15 18.37
C LYS A 51 7.17 -6.17 16.96
N GLY A 52 7.26 -7.32 16.30
CA GLY A 52 6.76 -7.50 14.95
C GLY A 52 6.70 -8.96 14.50
N ARG A 53 6.14 -9.19 13.32
CA ARG A 53 6.14 -10.52 12.68
C ARG A 53 7.33 -10.62 11.75
N LEU A 54 8.13 -11.67 11.91
CA LEU A 54 9.18 -11.94 10.94
C LEU A 54 8.59 -12.24 9.55
N PRO A 55 9.29 -11.85 8.48
CA PRO A 55 8.94 -12.30 7.14
C PRO A 55 8.91 -13.83 7.05
N ARG A 56 8.15 -14.35 6.09
CA ARG A 56 7.99 -15.79 5.90
C ARG A 56 9.37 -16.44 5.68
N TYR A 57 9.62 -17.56 6.36
CA TYR A 57 10.88 -18.32 6.35
C TYR A 57 12.10 -17.67 7.02
N PHE A 58 12.00 -16.46 7.57
CA PHE A 58 13.15 -15.83 8.23
C PHE A 58 13.41 -16.38 9.63
N ALA A 59 12.41 -17.01 10.26
CA ALA A 59 12.51 -17.45 11.66
C ALA A 59 13.69 -18.39 11.97
N SER A 60 14.12 -19.20 11.00
CA SER A 60 15.25 -20.13 11.11
C SER A 60 16.58 -19.59 10.61
N LEU A 61 16.60 -18.38 10.02
CA LEU A 61 17.79 -17.81 9.37
C LEU A 61 18.47 -16.72 10.21
N VAL A 62 17.73 -16.12 11.14
CA VAL A 62 18.17 -14.91 11.83
C VAL A 62 18.36 -15.11 13.33
N ASN A 63 19.40 -14.48 13.87
CA ASN A 63 19.63 -14.40 15.32
C ASN A 63 18.80 -13.27 15.97
N SER A 64 18.94 -13.09 17.29
CA SER A 64 18.19 -12.10 18.06
C SER A 64 18.45 -10.66 17.65
N GLU A 65 19.71 -10.30 17.38
CA GLU A 65 20.08 -8.95 16.95
C GLU A 65 19.48 -8.63 15.59
N GLN A 66 19.62 -9.54 14.63
CA GLN A 66 19.04 -9.41 13.29
C GLN A 66 17.50 -9.31 13.34
N ARG A 67 16.84 -9.99 14.28
CA ARG A 67 15.38 -9.84 14.48
C ARG A 67 14.99 -8.43 14.86
N ILE A 68 15.72 -7.83 15.80
CA ILE A 68 15.46 -6.45 16.25
C ILE A 68 15.64 -5.49 15.07
N GLU A 69 16.72 -5.64 14.30
CA GLU A 69 16.96 -4.81 13.11
C GLU A 69 15.86 -4.98 12.05
N ILE A 70 15.41 -6.22 11.80
CA ILE A 70 14.28 -6.48 10.90
C ILE A 70 13.02 -5.75 11.38
N TYR A 71 12.71 -5.79 12.67
CA TYR A 71 11.52 -5.11 13.19
C TYR A 71 11.64 -3.58 13.11
N LEU A 72 12.82 -3.02 13.34
CA LEU A 72 13.07 -1.59 13.15
C LEU A 72 12.87 -1.16 11.70
N ILE A 73 13.40 -1.95 10.75
CA ILE A 73 13.18 -1.74 9.31
C ILE A 73 11.68 -1.77 9.00
N GLN A 74 10.96 -2.80 9.47
CA GLN A 74 9.51 -2.91 9.26
C GLN A 74 8.75 -1.71 9.82
N ALA A 75 9.09 -1.26 11.02
CA ALA A 75 8.45 -0.10 11.64
C ALA A 75 8.66 1.18 10.82
N LYS A 76 9.89 1.41 10.34
CA LYS A 76 10.23 2.57 9.49
C LYS A 76 9.38 2.64 8.23
N PHE A 77 9.13 1.50 7.58
CA PHE A 77 8.37 1.45 6.34
C PHE A 77 6.86 1.35 6.53
N ARG A 78 6.38 1.01 7.73
CA ARG A 78 4.94 0.78 7.99
C ARG A 78 4.10 1.99 7.64
N ASP A 79 4.51 3.17 8.10
CA ASP A 79 3.72 4.38 7.95
C ASP A 79 3.72 4.85 6.48
N GLN A 80 4.87 4.77 5.80
CA GLN A 80 4.98 5.05 4.36
C GLN A 80 4.11 4.11 3.51
N ILE A 81 4.10 2.82 3.84
CA ILE A 81 3.25 1.84 3.15
C ILE A 81 1.77 2.15 3.40
N SER A 82 1.41 2.55 4.62
CA SER A 82 0.02 2.90 4.95
C SER A 82 -0.46 4.12 4.16
N GLU A 83 0.37 5.16 4.08
CA GLU A 83 0.06 6.36 3.31
C GLU A 83 -0.11 6.05 1.82
N LEU A 84 0.82 5.29 1.23
CA LEU A 84 0.72 4.88 -0.18
C LEU A 84 -0.53 4.05 -0.46
N LYS A 85 -0.95 3.19 0.48
CA LYS A 85 -2.20 2.43 0.35
C LYS A 85 -3.43 3.33 0.36
N GLN A 86 -3.45 4.36 1.20
CA GLN A 86 -4.55 5.34 1.22
C GLN A 86 -4.61 6.13 -0.10
N GLN A 87 -3.46 6.58 -0.60
CA GLN A 87 -3.38 7.26 -1.90
C GLN A 87 -3.84 6.36 -3.05
N LEU A 88 -3.48 5.07 -2.99
CA LEU A 88 -3.94 4.08 -3.97
C LEU A 88 -5.46 3.91 -3.92
N GLU A 89 -6.04 3.73 -2.73
CA GLU A 89 -7.49 3.59 -2.55
C GLU A 89 -8.26 4.82 -3.04
N GLU A 90 -7.73 6.03 -2.80
CA GLU A 90 -8.31 7.27 -3.31
C GLU A 90 -8.29 7.32 -4.84
N LEU A 91 -7.16 6.92 -5.45
CA LEU A 91 -7.02 6.88 -6.90
C LEU A 91 -7.93 5.84 -7.55
N GLU A 92 -8.03 4.63 -6.98
CA GLU A 92 -8.94 3.58 -7.43
C GLU A 92 -10.40 4.05 -7.33
N SER A 93 -10.77 4.71 -6.22
CA SER A 93 -12.10 5.30 -6.04
C SER A 93 -12.39 6.41 -7.05
N LYS A 94 -11.41 7.26 -7.35
CA LYS A 94 -11.51 8.30 -8.38
C LYS A 94 -11.62 7.69 -9.78
N GLN A 95 -10.82 6.68 -10.09
CA GLN A 95 -10.88 5.94 -11.35
C GLN A 95 -12.27 5.33 -11.53
N MET A 96 -12.81 4.65 -10.52
CA MET A 96 -14.14 4.07 -10.57
C MET A 96 -15.24 5.12 -10.79
N ARG A 97 -15.18 6.26 -10.08
CA ARG A 97 -16.13 7.37 -10.32
C ARG A 97 -16.06 7.89 -11.75
N ASN A 98 -14.87 8.02 -12.31
CA ASN A 98 -14.70 8.47 -13.69
C ASN A 98 -15.24 7.43 -14.70
N ILE A 99 -15.04 6.13 -14.43
CA ILE A 99 -15.63 5.05 -15.24
C ILE A 99 -17.17 5.09 -15.16
N GLU A 100 -17.74 5.30 -13.98
CA GLU A 100 -19.20 5.40 -13.83
C GLU A 100 -19.77 6.66 -14.50
N ALA A 101 -18.99 7.74 -14.54
CA ALA A 101 -19.41 8.99 -15.17
C ALA A 101 -19.60 8.90 -16.68
N VAL A 102 -18.94 7.95 -17.37
CA VAL A 102 -19.13 7.72 -18.81
C VAL A 102 -20.38 6.90 -19.14
N LEU A 103 -21.06 6.35 -18.13
CA LEU A 103 -22.26 5.52 -18.32
C LEU A 103 -23.52 6.37 -18.54
N THR A 104 -24.38 5.89 -19.43
CA THR A 104 -25.72 6.46 -19.60
C THR A 104 -26.56 6.25 -18.33
N PRO A 105 -27.63 7.06 -18.11
CA PRO A 105 -28.50 6.89 -16.95
C PRO A 105 -29.06 5.46 -16.82
N ALA A 106 -29.53 4.88 -17.93
CA ALA A 106 -30.04 3.50 -17.95
C ALA A 106 -28.97 2.44 -17.64
N GLN A 107 -27.71 2.68 -18.02
CA GLN A 107 -26.59 1.79 -17.66
C GLN A 107 -26.23 1.91 -16.17
N ARG A 108 -26.29 3.12 -15.60
CA ARG A 108 -26.04 3.35 -14.16
C ARG A 108 -27.10 2.68 -13.28
N GLU A 109 -28.36 2.71 -13.69
CA GLU A 109 -29.45 2.00 -13.01
C GLU A 109 -29.20 0.48 -12.98
N LYS A 110 -28.86 -0.12 -14.12
CA LYS A 110 -28.48 -1.54 -14.20
C LYS A 110 -27.29 -1.87 -13.29
N LEU A 111 -26.27 -1.00 -13.25
CA LEU A 111 -25.13 -1.18 -12.36
C LEU A 111 -25.53 -1.17 -10.88
N PHE A 112 -26.45 -0.29 -10.48
CA PHE A 112 -26.98 -0.23 -9.13
C PHE A 112 -27.72 -1.53 -8.76
N ASP A 113 -28.54 -2.07 -9.66
CA ASP A 113 -29.26 -3.33 -9.46
C ASP A 113 -28.31 -4.53 -9.31
N PHE A 114 -27.24 -4.59 -10.12
CA PHE A 114 -26.22 -5.64 -10.00
C PHE A 114 -25.49 -5.57 -8.65
N ARG A 115 -25.19 -4.37 -8.15
CA ARG A 115 -24.55 -4.19 -6.84
C ARG A 115 -25.48 -4.63 -5.70
N ASN A 116 -26.77 -4.31 -5.77
CA ASN A 116 -27.74 -4.66 -4.73
C ASN A 116 -28.09 -6.16 -4.69
N SER A 117 -28.25 -6.77 -5.86
CA SER A 117 -28.52 -8.22 -5.96
C SER A 117 -27.33 -9.05 -5.43
N SER A 118 -26.10 -8.63 -5.73
CA SER A 118 -24.88 -9.28 -5.23
C SER A 118 -24.78 -9.22 -3.69
N ARG A 119 -25.07 -8.07 -3.09
CA ARG A 119 -25.10 -7.91 -1.62
C ARG A 119 -26.16 -8.80 -0.96
N LYS A 120 -27.35 -8.89 -1.54
CA LYS A 120 -28.42 -9.77 -1.05
C LYS A 120 -28.07 -11.26 -1.15
N LYS A 121 -27.26 -11.66 -2.12
CA LYS A 121 -26.77 -13.05 -2.24
C LYS A 121 -25.76 -13.37 -1.14
N GLN A 122 -24.77 -12.50 -0.94
CA GLN A 122 -23.74 -12.68 0.09
C GLN A 122 -24.32 -12.73 1.50
N SER A 123 -25.31 -11.88 1.82
CA SER A 123 -25.95 -11.91 3.13
C SER A 123 -26.76 -13.19 3.38
N ARG A 124 -27.38 -13.78 2.34
CA ARG A 124 -28.10 -15.06 2.47
C ARG A 124 -27.16 -16.23 2.66
N GLU A 125 -26.03 -16.25 1.96
CA GLU A 125 -25.01 -17.30 2.11
C GLU A 125 -24.32 -17.24 3.49
N ALA A 126 -24.02 -16.04 4.00
CA ALA A 126 -23.50 -15.86 5.35
C ALA A 126 -24.49 -16.37 6.43
N ASN A 127 -25.78 -16.07 6.30
CA ASN A 127 -26.81 -16.53 7.23
C ASN A 127 -27.13 -18.04 7.11
N ALA A 128 -26.93 -18.64 5.94
CA ALA A 128 -27.12 -20.08 5.74
C ALA A 128 -25.94 -20.93 6.24
N GLY A 129 -24.73 -20.37 6.28
CA GLY A 129 -23.55 -20.99 6.88
C GLY A 129 -23.62 -21.08 8.41
N GLU A 130 -24.18 -20.05 9.07
CA GLU A 130 -24.35 -19.99 10.53
C GLU A 130 -25.34 -21.06 11.07
N ARG A 131 -26.30 -21.51 10.25
CA ARG A 131 -27.32 -22.50 10.66
C ARG A 131 -26.87 -23.97 10.59
N ARG A 132 -25.60 -24.26 10.26
CA ARG A 132 -25.06 -25.63 10.19
C ARG A 132 -24.04 -25.95 11.29
N ASN A 133 -24.32 -25.55 12.52
CA ASN A 133 -23.66 -26.12 13.70
C ASN A 133 -24.57 -27.20 14.33
N PRO A 134 -24.31 -28.51 14.14
CA PRO A 134 -24.73 -29.52 15.08
C PRO A 134 -23.64 -29.66 16.15
N THR A 135 -23.93 -29.13 17.34
CA THR A 135 -23.44 -29.70 18.59
C THR A 135 -24.09 -31.08 18.75
N GLU A 136 -23.58 -32.10 18.06
CA GLU A 136 -23.86 -33.51 18.39
C GLU A 136 -22.91 -34.45 17.63
N ALA A 137 -21.76 -34.72 18.24
CA ALA A 137 -20.99 -35.94 18.00
C ALA A 137 -20.52 -36.41 19.37
N SER A 138 -21.44 -37.11 20.02
CA SER A 138 -21.21 -37.99 21.15
C SER A 138 -20.11 -39.01 20.84
N HIS A 139 -19.39 -39.36 21.90
CA HIS A 139 -18.62 -40.59 22.05
C HIS A 139 -19.13 -41.76 21.18
N ASP A 140 -18.31 -42.26 20.25
CA ASP A 140 -17.92 -43.67 20.27
C ASP A 140 -16.72 -43.95 19.35
N SER A 141 -15.64 -44.46 19.93
CA SER A 141 -14.59 -45.22 19.23
C SER A 141 -15.02 -46.68 19.30
N PRO A 142 -14.97 -47.45 18.19
CA PRO A 142 -13.75 -48.21 17.95
C PRO A 142 -13.37 -48.46 16.48
N ASN A 143 -12.05 -48.42 16.25
CA ASN A 143 -11.22 -49.35 15.47
C ASN A 143 -11.91 -50.31 14.47
N GLN A 144 -11.54 -50.22 13.18
CA GLN A 144 -11.33 -51.41 12.34
C GLN A 144 -10.37 -51.13 11.18
N THR A 145 -9.16 -51.69 11.32
CA THR A 145 -8.22 -52.05 10.26
C THR A 145 -8.81 -53.10 9.31
N SER A 146 -8.75 -52.86 7.99
CA SER A 146 -8.59 -53.95 7.01
C SER A 146 -8.21 -53.42 5.61
N SER A 147 -6.95 -53.66 5.25
CA SER A 147 -6.50 -54.30 4.00
C SER A 147 -7.19 -53.97 2.67
N ILE A 148 -6.49 -53.24 1.78
CA ILE A 148 -6.61 -53.36 0.31
C ILE A 148 -5.19 -53.19 -0.24
N SER A 149 -4.36 -54.25 -0.28
CA SER A 149 -4.18 -55.22 -1.38
C SER A 149 -3.98 -54.58 -2.76
N ASN A 150 -2.73 -54.58 -3.21
CA ASN A 150 -2.30 -54.30 -4.57
C ASN A 150 -2.98 -55.23 -5.60
N LYS A 151 -3.30 -54.68 -6.78
CA LYS A 151 -3.17 -55.38 -8.05
C LYS A 151 -2.94 -54.38 -9.18
#